data_AF-A0A1B6M823-F1
#
_entry.id   AF-A0A1B6M823-F1
#
_cell.length_a   1.000
_cell.length_b   1.000
_cell.length_c   1.000
_cell.angle_alpha   90.00
_cell.angle_beta   90.00
_cell.angle_gamma   90.00
#
_symmetry.space_group_name_H-M   'P 1'
#
loop_
_entity.id
_entity.type
_entity.pdbx_description
1 polymer ?
#
loop_
_entity_poly.entity_id
_entity_poly.type
_entity_poly.pdbx_seq_one_letter_code
_entity_poly.pdbx_strand_id
1 'polypeptide(L)'
;LFSQCGVSDSYGLCDYVYTRNNVTRVVEESSAAGPGVYQAVILLILALIFKLVTTVFTFGMKVPCGLFIPSLCLGGIVGRIVGIGVQRLALQYPHIWVFGGECASGDDCITPGLYAMVGAAAVLGGVTRMTVSLVVIMFELTGGVRYIVPLMAAAMASKWVGDALGRQGVYDAHINLNGYPFLDSKEEFAHTALAADVMQPKRSEPLSILTQDSMTVDDVEALLKDTEHKGIPVVVSRESQYLVGFVLRRDLNLAIDNAKRTMEGLRGDSLVLFVSTPPNLNPAAPPPLYLARILDMAPITITDQTPMETVVDMFRKLGLRQTLVTHNGRLLGVITKKDVLHYIKQIINEDPPTATFN
;
A
#
# COMPACT_ATOMS: atom_id res chain seq x y z
N LEU A 1 -10.58 22.85 -20.52
CA LEU A 1 -10.14 22.89 -19.10
C LEU A 1 -8.82 23.64 -18.91
N PHE A 2 -7.87 23.50 -19.84
CA PHE A 2 -6.57 24.20 -19.83
C PHE A 2 -6.52 25.49 -20.66
N SER A 3 -7.62 25.92 -21.29
CA SER A 3 -7.64 27.20 -21.98
C SER A 3 -7.51 28.33 -20.95
N GLN A 4 -6.60 29.25 -21.25
CA GLN A 4 -6.50 30.51 -20.56
C GLN A 4 -7.88 31.19 -20.70
N CYS A 5 -8.41 31.68 -19.60
CA CYS A 5 -9.36 32.79 -19.69
C CYS A 5 -8.55 33.99 -19.24
N GLY A 6 -7.61 34.36 -20.09
CA GLY A 6 -6.83 35.58 -19.95
C GLY A 6 -7.59 36.75 -20.56
N VAL A 7 -7.09 37.95 -20.31
CA VAL A 7 -7.66 39.22 -20.80
C VAL A 7 -7.70 39.28 -22.35
N SER A 8 -6.98 38.39 -23.02
CA SER A 8 -6.83 38.29 -24.49
C SER A 8 -7.72 37.25 -25.17
N ASP A 9 -8.39 36.36 -24.43
CA ASP A 9 -9.10 35.21 -25.01
C ASP A 9 -10.60 35.48 -25.23
N SER A 10 -11.01 35.57 -26.50
CA SER A 10 -12.40 35.82 -26.93
C SER A 10 -13.25 34.54 -26.96
N TYR A 11 -13.36 33.83 -25.83
CA TYR A 11 -14.33 32.75 -25.67
C TYR A 11 -15.56 33.26 -24.92
N GLY A 12 -16.77 33.02 -25.45
CA GLY A 12 -18.04 33.58 -24.93
C GLY A 12 -18.44 33.23 -23.49
N LEU A 13 -17.61 32.49 -22.75
CA LEU A 13 -17.78 32.19 -21.31
C LEU A 13 -16.87 33.03 -20.39
N CYS A 14 -15.95 33.82 -20.96
CA CYS A 14 -14.99 34.65 -20.23
C CYS A 14 -15.10 36.10 -20.68
N ASP A 15 -16.29 36.65 -20.44
CA ASP A 15 -16.62 38.04 -20.77
C ASP A 15 -16.31 38.94 -19.57
N TYR A 16 -15.23 39.73 -19.67
CA TYR A 16 -14.93 40.81 -18.74
C TYR A 16 -15.31 42.13 -19.41
N VAL A 17 -16.25 42.87 -18.81
CA VAL A 17 -16.74 44.12 -19.39
C VAL A 17 -15.74 45.23 -19.07
N TYR A 18 -15.12 45.80 -20.10
CA TYR A 18 -14.23 46.96 -19.98
C TYR A 18 -14.91 48.24 -20.49
N THR A 19 -14.84 49.32 -19.72
CA THR A 19 -15.22 50.66 -20.19
C THR A 19 -14.03 51.26 -20.95
N ARG A 20 -14.07 51.22 -22.29
CA ARG A 20 -13.02 51.81 -23.14
C ARG A 20 -13.22 53.32 -23.23
N ASN A 21 -12.53 54.09 -22.40
CA ASN A 21 -12.42 55.54 -22.61
C ASN A 21 -11.32 55.79 -23.65
N ASN A 22 -11.68 56.45 -24.75
CA ASN A 22 -10.74 56.91 -25.77
C ASN A 22 -9.71 57.85 -25.12
N VAL A 23 -8.46 57.39 -25.01
CA VAL A 23 -7.17 58.09 -25.07
C VAL A 23 -6.14 57.20 -24.35
N THR A 24 -5.41 56.39 -25.13
CA THR A 24 -4.08 55.79 -24.90
C THR A 24 -3.62 55.30 -23.51
N ARG A 25 -4.48 55.18 -22.51
CA ARG A 25 -4.25 54.50 -21.24
C ARG A 25 -5.50 53.72 -20.89
N VAL A 26 -5.39 52.40 -20.84
CA VAL A 26 -6.38 51.55 -20.17
C VAL A 26 -6.27 51.91 -18.70
N VAL A 27 -7.11 52.84 -18.23
CA VAL A 27 -7.32 53.02 -16.80
C VAL A 27 -8.13 51.80 -16.37
N GLU A 28 -7.46 50.82 -15.76
CA GLU A 28 -8.05 49.66 -15.10
C GLU A 28 -8.80 50.10 -13.83
N GLU A 29 -9.82 50.95 -13.99
CA GLU A 29 -10.79 51.20 -12.96
C GLU A 29 -11.83 50.09 -13.00
N SER A 30 -11.64 49.09 -12.12
CA SER A 30 -12.67 48.16 -11.66
C SER A 30 -13.44 47.44 -12.78
N SER A 31 -12.78 46.51 -13.49
CA SER A 31 -13.46 45.64 -14.45
C SER A 31 -14.43 44.71 -13.72
N ALA A 32 -15.73 45.03 -13.77
CA ALA A 32 -16.78 44.17 -13.23
C ALA A 32 -16.84 42.87 -14.06
N ALA A 33 -16.89 41.72 -13.37
CA ALA A 33 -17.10 40.43 -14.03
C ALA A 33 -18.40 40.48 -14.87
N GLY A 34 -18.31 40.17 -16.16
CA GLY A 34 -19.48 40.12 -17.02
C GLY A 34 -20.40 38.94 -16.69
N PRO A 35 -21.63 38.93 -17.22
CA PRO A 35 -22.61 37.87 -16.96
C PRO A 35 -22.11 36.46 -17.35
N GLY A 36 -21.22 36.36 -18.35
CA GLY A 36 -20.62 35.09 -18.77
C GLY A 36 -19.78 34.41 -17.70
N VAL A 37 -19.04 35.16 -16.87
CA VAL A 37 -18.22 34.60 -15.79
C VAL A 37 -19.10 34.05 -14.66
N TYR A 38 -20.19 34.74 -14.31
CA TYR A 38 -21.16 34.24 -13.33
C TYR A 38 -21.85 32.98 -13.82
N GLN A 39 -22.25 32.94 -15.09
CA GLN A 39 -22.81 31.75 -15.71
C GLN A 39 -21.82 30.59 -15.69
N ALA A 40 -20.54 30.83 -16.00
CA ALA A 40 -19.50 29.82 -15.92
C ALA A 40 -19.30 29.27 -14.50
N VAL A 41 -19.29 30.13 -13.47
CA VAL A 41 -19.17 29.69 -12.06
C VAL A 41 -20.38 28.85 -11.63
N ILE A 42 -21.60 29.26 -11.99
CA ILE A 42 -22.82 28.49 -11.69
C ILE A 42 -22.78 27.11 -12.37
N LEU A 43 -22.37 27.05 -13.64
CA LEU A 43 -22.20 25.80 -14.37
C LEU A 43 -21.13 24.89 -13.73
N LEU A 44 -20.02 25.47 -13.25
CA LEU A 44 -18.97 24.73 -12.54
C LEU A 44 -19.47 24.17 -11.20
N ILE A 45 -20.26 24.94 -10.44
CA ILE A 45 -20.86 24.47 -9.17
C ILE A 45 -21.85 23.34 -9.44
N LEU A 46 -22.71 23.47 -10.45
CA LEU A 46 -23.65 22.42 -10.84
C LEU A 46 -22.91 21.16 -11.31
N ALA A 47 -21.84 21.32 -12.11
CA ALA A 47 -20.99 20.22 -12.55
C ALA A 47 -20.28 19.54 -11.37
N LEU A 48 -19.84 20.30 -10.37
CA LEU A 48 -19.21 19.77 -9.15
C LEU A 48 -20.18 18.87 -8.38
N ILE A 49 -21.40 19.33 -8.14
CA ILE A 49 -22.43 18.57 -7.43
C ILE A 49 -22.77 17.28 -8.20
N PHE A 50 -23.04 17.40 -9.50
CA PHE A 50 -23.37 16.25 -10.34
C PHE A 50 -22.24 15.22 -10.40
N LYS A 51 -20.98 15.67 -10.54
CA LYS A 51 -19.80 14.80 -10.55
C LYS A 51 -19.57 14.15 -9.21
N LEU A 52 -19.77 14.85 -8.10
CA LEU A 52 -19.60 14.29 -6.75
C LEU A 52 -20.60 13.15 -6.54
N VAL A 53 -21.88 13.37 -6.83
CA VAL A 53 -22.93 12.34 -6.71
C VAL A 53 -22.63 11.15 -7.61
N THR A 54 -22.32 11.39 -8.88
CA THR A 54 -22.01 10.30 -9.82
C THR A 54 -20.79 9.50 -9.39
N THR A 55 -19.73 10.16 -8.90
CA THR A 55 -18.49 9.50 -8.46
C THR A 55 -18.76 8.56 -7.29
N VAL A 56 -19.55 8.99 -6.30
CA VAL A 56 -19.95 8.15 -5.15
C VAL A 56 -20.71 6.91 -5.62
N PHE A 57 -21.69 7.07 -6.51
CA PHE A 57 -22.43 5.93 -7.06
C PHE A 57 -21.53 4.98 -7.86
N THR A 58 -20.69 5.50 -8.75
CA THR A 58 -19.81 4.65 -9.58
C THR A 58 -18.76 3.90 -8.78
N PHE A 59 -18.28 4.46 -7.66
CA PHE A 59 -17.33 3.78 -6.78
C PHE A 59 -17.98 2.62 -5.99
N GLY A 60 -19.27 2.72 -5.66
CA GLY A 60 -20.00 1.65 -4.98
C GLY A 60 -20.43 0.48 -5.88
N MET A 61 -20.26 0.58 -7.20
CA MET A 61 -20.65 -0.46 -8.14
C MET A 61 -19.56 -1.51 -8.30
N LYS A 62 -19.96 -2.79 -8.45
CA LYS A 62 -19.05 -3.92 -8.74
C LYS A 62 -18.61 -3.95 -10.21
N VAL A 63 -18.02 -2.85 -10.69
CA VAL A 63 -17.53 -2.69 -12.06
C VAL A 63 -16.05 -2.30 -12.01
N PRO A 64 -15.19 -2.84 -12.88
CA PRO A 64 -13.80 -2.40 -12.96
C PRO A 64 -13.75 -0.92 -13.39
N CYS A 65 -13.45 -0.03 -12.44
CA CYS A 65 -13.36 1.41 -12.66
C CYS A 65 -12.20 2.02 -11.85
N GLY A 66 -11.72 3.20 -12.25
CA GLY A 66 -10.67 3.94 -11.58
C GLY A 66 -11.19 5.22 -10.92
N LEU A 67 -10.69 5.52 -9.72
CA LEU A 67 -11.08 6.71 -8.94
C LEU A 67 -10.15 7.93 -9.17
N PHE A 68 -9.03 7.73 -9.86
CA PHE A 68 -8.01 8.76 -10.09
C PHE A 68 -8.55 9.94 -10.92
N ILE A 69 -9.04 9.66 -12.14
CA ILE A 69 -9.52 10.71 -13.06
C ILE A 69 -10.74 11.47 -12.50
N PRO A 70 -11.77 10.81 -11.93
CA PRO A 70 -12.89 11.53 -11.32
C PRO A 70 -12.46 12.50 -10.22
N SER A 71 -11.52 12.09 -9.36
CA SER A 71 -11.00 12.93 -8.27
C SER A 71 -10.21 14.14 -8.80
N LEU A 72 -9.43 13.96 -9.88
CA LEU A 72 -8.75 15.05 -10.56
C LEU A 72 -9.73 16.06 -11.16
N CYS A 73 -10.80 15.58 -11.79
CA CYS A 73 -11.83 16.48 -12.33
C CYS A 73 -12.52 17.28 -11.22
N LEU A 74 -12.86 16.64 -10.10
CA LEU A 74 -13.47 17.31 -8.94
C LEU A 74 -12.55 18.41 -8.39
N GLY A 75 -11.28 18.09 -8.14
CA GLY A 75 -10.31 19.07 -7.67
C GLY A 75 -10.01 20.16 -8.70
N GLY A 76 -10.01 19.83 -9.99
CA GLY A 76 -9.86 20.81 -11.07
C GLY A 76 -11.00 21.82 -11.13
N ILE A 77 -12.24 21.37 -10.93
CA ILE A 77 -13.42 22.24 -10.86
C ILE A 77 -13.33 23.16 -9.64
N VAL A 78 -13.05 22.61 -8.45
CA VAL A 78 -12.89 23.40 -7.21
C VAL A 78 -11.76 24.41 -7.36
N GLY A 79 -10.60 23.98 -7.85
CA GLY A 79 -9.45 24.84 -8.07
C GLY A 79 -9.75 25.94 -9.09
N ARG A 80 -10.51 25.67 -10.15
CA ARG A 80 -10.93 26.69 -11.13
C ARG A 80 -11.87 27.72 -10.52
N ILE A 81 -12.83 27.30 -9.69
CA ILE A 81 -13.74 28.22 -8.97
C ILE A 81 -12.92 29.14 -8.05
N VAL A 82 -11.98 28.58 -7.29
CA VAL A 82 -11.08 29.37 -6.43
C VAL A 82 -10.22 30.32 -7.27
N GLY A 83 -9.66 29.87 -8.38
CA GLY A 83 -8.84 30.70 -9.27
C GLY A 83 -9.58 31.91 -9.85
N ILE A 84 -10.84 31.72 -10.29
CA ILE A 84 -11.69 32.83 -10.76
C ILE A 84 -12.02 33.79 -9.60
N GLY A 85 -12.28 33.26 -8.41
CA GLY A 85 -12.51 34.07 -7.22
C GLY A 85 -11.31 34.93 -6.82
N VAL A 86 -10.11 34.34 -6.83
CA VAL A 86 -8.85 35.05 -6.53
C VAL A 86 -8.53 36.09 -7.61
N GLN A 87 -8.74 35.76 -8.89
CA GLN A 87 -8.59 36.72 -9.99
C GLN A 87 -9.50 37.94 -9.79
N ARG A 88 -10.77 37.72 -9.45
CA ARG A 88 -11.71 38.82 -9.14
C ARG A 88 -11.28 39.64 -7.92
N LEU A 89 -10.82 38.97 -6.86
CA LEU A 89 -10.38 39.64 -5.65
C LEU A 89 -9.17 40.55 -5.92
N ALA A 90 -8.21 40.08 -6.73
CA ALA A 90 -7.04 40.85 -7.10
C ALA A 90 -7.38 42.08 -7.96
N LEU A 91 -8.34 41.94 -8.89
CA LEU A 91 -8.82 43.07 -9.71
C LEU A 91 -9.57 44.13 -8.88
N GLN A 92 -10.33 43.71 -7.86
CA GLN A 92 -11.09 44.63 -7.01
C GLN A 92 -10.22 45.34 -5.97
N TYR A 93 -9.14 44.68 -5.50
CA TYR A 93 -8.25 45.21 -4.47
C TYR A 93 -6.77 45.05 -4.85
N PRO A 94 -6.28 45.78 -5.86
CA PRO A 94 -4.92 45.64 -6.37
C PRO A 94 -3.84 46.07 -5.37
N HIS A 95 -4.18 46.89 -4.36
CA HIS A 95 -3.24 47.43 -3.37
C HIS A 95 -3.05 46.57 -2.10
N ILE A 96 -3.68 45.38 -2.01
CA ILE A 96 -3.44 44.49 -0.86
C ILE A 96 -1.99 43.97 -0.92
N TRP A 97 -1.35 43.84 0.24
CA TRP A 97 0.05 43.38 0.37
C TRP A 97 0.37 42.06 -0.36
N VAL A 98 -0.64 41.19 -0.52
CA VAL A 98 -0.54 39.91 -1.26
C VAL A 98 -0.44 40.11 -2.78
N PHE A 99 -1.06 41.16 -3.34
CA PHE A 99 -1.15 41.40 -4.78
C PHE A 99 -0.30 42.58 -5.27
N GLY A 100 0.17 43.44 -4.36
CA GLY A 100 0.88 44.69 -4.68
C GLY A 100 2.28 44.54 -5.28
N GLY A 101 2.86 43.33 -5.29
CA GLY A 101 4.22 43.08 -5.79
C GLY A 101 4.32 42.69 -7.27
N GLU A 102 3.42 41.83 -7.76
CA GLU A 102 3.52 41.26 -9.12
C GLU A 102 2.36 41.66 -10.05
N CYS A 103 1.18 42.02 -9.53
CA CYS A 103 0.04 42.38 -10.38
C CYS A 103 0.06 43.84 -10.88
N ALA A 104 1.08 44.63 -10.55
CA ALA A 104 1.16 46.05 -10.91
C ALA A 104 1.60 46.31 -12.37
N SER A 105 2.05 45.28 -13.09
CA SER A 105 2.78 45.42 -14.37
C SER A 105 1.97 45.11 -15.63
N GLY A 106 0.67 44.81 -15.54
CA GLY A 106 -0.23 44.68 -16.70
C GLY A 106 -0.15 43.36 -17.49
N ASP A 107 0.63 42.37 -17.05
CA ASP A 107 0.57 40.99 -17.54
C ASP A 107 -0.45 40.16 -16.72
N ASP A 108 -1.01 39.08 -17.31
CA ASP A 108 -1.99 38.17 -16.68
C ASP A 108 -1.46 37.56 -15.35
N CYS A 109 -1.59 38.32 -14.25
CA CYS A 109 -1.00 38.02 -12.95
C CYS A 109 -1.55 36.71 -12.34
N ILE A 110 -2.84 36.41 -12.59
CA ILE A 110 -3.52 35.24 -12.05
C ILE A 110 -4.09 34.41 -13.19
N THR A 111 -3.55 33.20 -13.35
CA THR A 111 -4.05 32.22 -14.31
C THR A 111 -4.94 31.20 -13.59
N PRO A 112 -6.27 31.20 -13.80
CA PRO A 112 -7.19 30.27 -13.14
C PRO A 112 -6.94 28.81 -13.54
N GLY A 113 -6.21 28.56 -14.63
CA GLY A 113 -5.73 27.22 -15.01
C GLY A 113 -4.72 26.63 -14.01
N LEU A 114 -3.83 27.45 -13.44
CA LEU A 114 -2.85 26.99 -12.46
C LEU A 114 -3.54 26.56 -11.16
N TYR A 115 -4.52 27.34 -10.69
CA TYR A 115 -5.33 26.99 -9.53
C TYR A 115 -6.15 25.71 -9.74
N ALA A 116 -6.64 25.47 -10.96
CA ALA A 116 -7.29 24.21 -11.30
C ALA A 116 -6.34 23.01 -11.15
N MET A 117 -5.08 23.13 -11.60
CA MET A 117 -4.09 22.06 -11.44
C MET A 117 -3.73 21.81 -9.97
N VAL A 118 -3.55 22.88 -9.19
CA VAL A 118 -3.29 22.80 -7.74
C VAL A 118 -4.46 22.16 -7.00
N GLY A 119 -5.70 22.55 -7.31
CA GLY A 119 -6.90 21.94 -6.74
C GLY A 119 -7.07 20.47 -7.11
N ALA A 120 -6.74 20.09 -8.34
CA ALA A 120 -6.77 18.71 -8.81
C ALA A 120 -5.79 17.83 -8.01
N ALA A 121 -4.56 18.30 -7.80
CA ALA A 121 -3.57 17.62 -6.98
C ALA A 121 -3.97 17.56 -5.50
N ALA A 122 -4.54 18.65 -4.94
CA ALA A 122 -5.00 18.68 -3.56
C ALA A 122 -6.09 17.63 -3.31
N VAL A 123 -7.17 17.61 -4.10
CA VAL A 123 -8.27 16.64 -3.90
C VAL A 123 -7.81 15.21 -4.07
N LEU A 124 -7.02 14.91 -5.11
CA LEU A 124 -6.51 13.55 -5.30
C LEU A 124 -5.54 13.13 -4.20
N GLY A 125 -4.69 14.05 -3.72
CA GLY A 125 -3.80 13.83 -2.57
C GLY A 125 -4.58 13.56 -1.29
N GLY A 126 -5.67 14.28 -1.05
CA GLY A 126 -6.55 14.06 0.10
C GLY A 126 -7.30 12.72 0.04
N VAL A 127 -7.77 12.31 -1.14
CA VAL A 127 -8.53 11.05 -1.31
C VAL A 127 -7.63 9.81 -1.27
N THR A 128 -6.47 9.87 -1.93
CA THR A 128 -5.55 8.73 -2.05
C THR A 128 -4.47 8.69 -0.98
N ARG A 129 -4.20 9.81 -0.30
CA ARG A 129 -3.07 10.00 0.63
C ARG A 129 -1.69 9.73 0.01
N MET A 130 -1.59 9.74 -1.33
CA MET A 130 -0.34 9.69 -2.08
C MET A 130 0.20 11.11 -2.29
N THR A 131 1.40 11.41 -1.79
CA THR A 131 1.99 12.76 -1.88
C THR A 131 3.05 12.86 -2.98
N VAL A 132 4.17 12.15 -2.84
CA VAL A 132 5.33 12.31 -3.72
C VAL A 132 5.03 11.86 -5.14
N SER A 133 4.54 10.64 -5.33
CA SER A 133 4.24 10.09 -6.66
C SER A 133 3.18 10.92 -7.40
N LEU A 134 2.18 11.44 -6.68
CA LEU A 134 1.14 12.28 -7.25
C LEU A 134 1.72 13.58 -7.82
N VAL A 135 2.56 14.27 -7.04
CA VAL A 135 3.18 15.54 -7.46
C VAL A 135 4.05 15.32 -8.71
N VAL A 136 4.79 14.20 -8.76
CA VAL A 136 5.59 13.85 -9.95
C VAL A 136 4.70 13.59 -11.17
N ILE A 137 3.62 12.82 -11.04
CA ILE A 137 2.68 12.58 -12.15
C ILE A 137 2.10 13.90 -12.66
N MET A 138 1.70 14.79 -11.77
CA MET A 138 1.17 16.11 -12.14
C MET A 138 2.20 17.00 -12.81
N PHE A 139 3.44 16.98 -12.31
CA PHE A 139 4.55 17.68 -12.93
C PHE A 139 4.81 17.17 -14.36
N GLU A 140 4.90 15.86 -14.57
CA GLU A 140 5.12 15.25 -15.88
C GLU A 140 3.98 15.58 -16.87
N LEU A 141 2.73 15.58 -16.39
CA LEU A 141 1.57 15.94 -17.22
C LEU A 141 1.54 17.44 -17.61
N THR A 142 2.15 18.31 -16.81
CA THR A 142 2.11 19.76 -17.03
C THR A 142 3.37 20.31 -17.70
N GLY A 143 4.49 19.57 -17.64
CA GLY A 143 5.75 19.91 -18.30
C GLY A 143 6.49 21.13 -17.72
N GLY A 144 6.08 21.64 -16.55
CA GLY A 144 6.61 22.87 -15.96
C GLY A 144 7.17 22.68 -14.55
N VAL A 145 8.50 22.73 -14.39
CA VAL A 145 9.18 22.53 -13.09
C VAL A 145 8.84 23.63 -12.07
N ARG A 146 8.52 24.84 -12.55
CA ARG A 146 8.28 26.02 -11.70
C ARG A 146 7.10 25.86 -10.73
N TYR A 147 6.15 24.97 -11.03
CA TYR A 147 4.91 24.83 -10.25
C TYR A 147 4.93 23.68 -9.24
N ILE A 148 6.06 22.97 -9.09
CA ILE A 148 6.17 21.80 -8.22
C ILE A 148 5.99 22.14 -6.72
N VAL A 149 6.54 23.27 -6.27
CA VAL A 149 6.51 23.66 -4.85
C VAL A 149 5.07 23.97 -4.39
N PRO A 150 4.27 24.80 -5.10
CA PRO A 150 2.86 25.02 -4.75
C PRO A 150 2.01 23.74 -4.80
N LEU A 151 2.25 22.86 -5.80
CA LEU A 151 1.56 21.57 -5.91
C LEU A 151 1.84 20.67 -4.70
N MET A 152 3.10 20.58 -4.29
CA MET A 152 3.51 19.78 -3.13
C MET A 152 2.94 20.34 -1.82
N ALA A 153 2.97 21.67 -1.64
CA ALA A 153 2.39 22.31 -0.47
C ALA A 153 0.88 22.05 -0.35
N ALA A 154 0.13 22.19 -1.45
CA ALA A 154 -1.31 21.93 -1.46
C ALA A 154 -1.65 20.45 -1.23
N ALA A 155 -0.91 19.53 -1.85
CA ALA A 155 -1.11 18.09 -1.65
C ALA A 155 -0.78 17.65 -0.21
N MET A 156 0.29 18.19 0.39
CA MET A 156 0.65 17.90 1.79
C MET A 156 -0.37 18.50 2.77
N ALA A 157 -0.81 19.73 2.56
CA ALA A 157 -1.85 20.35 3.37
C ALA A 157 -3.15 19.54 3.31
N SER A 158 -3.56 19.12 2.10
CA SER A 158 -4.75 18.27 1.94
C SER A 158 -4.59 16.90 2.60
N LYS A 159 -3.40 16.29 2.52
CA LYS A 159 -3.10 15.06 3.25
C LYS A 159 -3.23 15.26 4.76
N TRP A 160 -2.62 16.29 5.35
CA TRP A 160 -2.68 16.53 6.79
C TRP A 160 -4.09 16.79 7.29
N VAL A 161 -4.87 17.61 6.56
CA VAL A 161 -6.29 17.82 6.87
C VAL A 161 -7.06 16.50 6.76
N GLY A 162 -6.76 15.69 5.75
CA GLY A 162 -7.30 14.36 5.62
C GLY A 162 -6.95 13.46 6.82
N ASP A 163 -5.68 13.40 7.21
CA ASP A 163 -5.16 12.56 8.30
C ASP A 163 -5.78 12.98 9.64
N ALA A 164 -6.05 14.28 9.82
CA ALA A 164 -6.73 14.82 10.99
C ALA A 164 -8.23 14.46 11.04
N LEU A 165 -8.93 14.49 9.89
CA LEU A 165 -10.37 14.17 9.81
C LEU A 165 -10.64 12.66 9.82
N GLY A 166 -9.71 11.84 9.32
CA GLY A 166 -9.89 10.40 9.22
C GLY A 166 -8.58 9.65 8.99
N ARG A 167 -8.49 8.47 9.61
CA ARG A 167 -7.25 7.69 9.71
C ARG A 167 -6.69 7.13 8.40
N GLN A 168 -7.50 6.99 7.35
CA GLN A 168 -7.13 6.18 6.17
C GLN A 168 -7.58 6.81 4.84
N GLY A 169 -6.79 6.58 3.79
CA GLY A 169 -7.19 6.88 2.41
C GLY A 169 -8.24 5.90 1.89
N VAL A 170 -8.87 6.21 0.76
CA VAL A 170 -9.92 5.35 0.17
C VAL A 170 -9.41 3.93 -0.13
N TYR A 171 -8.17 3.78 -0.58
CA TYR A 171 -7.59 2.47 -0.88
C TYR A 171 -7.37 1.64 0.39
N ASP A 172 -6.78 2.24 1.42
CA ASP A 172 -6.53 1.56 2.70
C ASP A 172 -7.85 1.16 3.38
N ALA A 173 -8.85 2.05 3.35
CA ALA A 173 -10.19 1.75 3.86
C ALA A 173 -10.83 0.56 3.13
N HIS A 174 -10.71 0.49 1.81
CA HIS A 174 -11.26 -0.63 1.02
C HIS A 174 -10.53 -1.95 1.28
N ILE A 175 -9.22 -1.92 1.54
CA ILE A 175 -8.44 -3.10 1.94
C ILE A 175 -8.96 -3.65 3.27
N ASN A 176 -9.19 -2.76 4.24
CA ASN A 176 -9.68 -3.13 5.56
C ASN A 176 -11.13 -3.63 5.54
N LEU A 177 -12.01 -2.99 4.76
CA LEU A 177 -13.40 -3.43 4.58
C LEU A 177 -13.51 -4.82 3.95
N ASN A 178 -12.61 -5.19 3.04
CA ASN A 178 -12.56 -6.54 2.47
C ASN A 178 -11.81 -7.56 3.35
N GLY A 179 -11.22 -7.12 4.47
CA GLY A 179 -10.50 -7.99 5.40
C GLY A 179 -9.22 -8.60 4.81
N TYR A 180 -8.63 -7.98 3.79
CA TYR A 180 -7.43 -8.53 3.16
C TYR A 180 -6.23 -8.52 4.12
N PRO A 181 -5.38 -9.56 4.10
CA PRO A 181 -4.20 -9.66 4.96
C PRO A 181 -3.08 -8.72 4.48
N PHE A 182 -3.22 -7.42 4.78
CA PHE A 182 -2.25 -6.38 4.45
C PHE A 182 -1.47 -5.96 5.70
N LEU A 183 -0.14 -5.88 5.55
CA LEU A 183 0.76 -5.41 6.59
C LEU A 183 1.21 -4.02 6.16
N ASP A 184 0.60 -2.97 6.71
CA ASP A 184 1.00 -1.60 6.42
C ASP A 184 2.46 -1.40 6.85
N SER A 185 3.26 -0.64 6.12
CA SER A 185 4.63 -0.30 6.49
C SER A 185 4.72 0.97 7.32
N LYS A 186 3.63 1.74 7.42
CA LYS A 186 3.59 3.06 8.08
C LYS A 186 3.30 2.99 9.59
N GLU A 187 2.80 1.87 10.08
CA GLU A 187 2.44 1.72 11.50
C GLU A 187 3.67 1.29 12.31
N GLU A 188 4.08 2.13 13.26
CA GLU A 188 5.11 1.80 14.25
C GLU A 188 4.52 0.87 15.31
N PHE A 189 5.16 -0.28 15.52
CA PHE A 189 4.74 -1.27 16.51
C PHE A 189 5.62 -1.16 17.75
N ALA A 190 5.20 -0.38 18.72
CA ALA A 190 5.87 -0.28 20.01
C ALA A 190 5.16 -1.20 21.04
N HIS A 191 5.45 -2.50 21.00
CA HIS A 191 4.90 -3.45 21.97
C HIS A 191 5.96 -4.42 22.51
N THR A 192 5.76 -4.84 23.76
CA THR A 192 6.71 -5.65 24.54
C THR A 192 6.63 -7.16 24.29
N ALA A 193 5.78 -7.61 23.38
CA ALA A 193 5.63 -9.04 23.12
C ALA A 193 6.85 -9.63 22.40
N LEU A 194 7.08 -10.91 22.66
CA LEU A 194 8.20 -11.66 22.11
C LEU A 194 7.73 -12.63 21.03
N ALA A 195 8.65 -13.07 20.19
CA ALA A 195 8.40 -14.09 19.18
C ALA A 195 7.79 -15.37 19.79
N ALA A 196 8.19 -15.72 21.02
CA ALA A 196 7.66 -16.86 21.75
C ALA A 196 6.14 -16.80 22.02
N ASP A 197 5.56 -15.60 22.10
CA ASP A 197 4.14 -15.41 22.42
C ASP A 197 3.24 -15.59 21.20
N VAL A 198 3.79 -15.37 20.00
CA VAL A 198 3.05 -15.36 18.72
C VAL A 198 3.28 -16.64 17.90
N MET A 199 4.39 -17.34 18.11
CA MET A 199 4.74 -18.53 17.33
C MET A 199 3.71 -19.66 17.44
N GLN A 200 3.61 -20.45 16.36
CA GLN A 200 2.81 -21.67 16.31
C GLN A 200 3.70 -22.92 16.17
N PRO A 201 3.32 -24.05 16.79
CA PRO A 201 2.22 -24.21 17.73
C PRO A 201 2.48 -23.50 19.06
N LYS A 202 1.42 -23.22 19.82
CA LYS A 202 1.56 -22.84 21.23
C LYS A 202 2.14 -24.04 21.98
N ARG A 203 2.83 -23.80 23.11
CA ARG A 203 3.56 -24.84 23.91
C ARG A 203 2.77 -26.14 24.21
N SER A 204 1.46 -26.15 24.04
CA SER A 204 0.58 -27.30 24.29
C SER A 204 0.33 -28.20 23.06
N GLU A 205 0.68 -27.77 21.84
CA GLU A 205 0.37 -28.49 20.60
C GLU A 205 1.66 -29.00 19.93
N PRO A 206 1.66 -30.22 19.37
CA PRO A 206 2.84 -30.77 18.71
C PRO A 206 3.08 -30.12 17.35
N LEU A 207 4.32 -29.68 17.11
CA LEU A 207 4.73 -29.16 15.80
C LEU A 207 4.89 -30.31 14.81
N SER A 208 4.27 -30.19 13.64
CA SER A 208 4.53 -31.09 12.53
C SER A 208 5.97 -30.90 12.04
N ILE A 209 6.80 -31.91 12.25
CA ILE A 209 8.23 -31.91 11.91
C ILE A 209 8.58 -33.14 11.09
N LEU A 210 9.58 -33.00 10.22
CA LEU A 210 10.23 -34.11 9.53
C LEU A 210 11.57 -34.40 10.19
N THR A 211 11.93 -35.67 10.29
CA THR A 211 13.26 -36.07 10.76
C THR A 211 14.23 -36.21 9.59
N GLN A 212 15.51 -36.00 9.85
CA GLN A 212 16.56 -36.07 8.85
C GLN A 212 16.74 -37.47 8.23
N ASP A 213 16.56 -38.53 9.01
CA ASP A 213 16.93 -39.90 8.61
C ASP A 213 16.01 -41.05 9.10
N SER A 214 15.01 -40.77 9.94
CA SER A 214 14.21 -41.82 10.61
C SER A 214 12.79 -42.03 10.10
N MET A 215 12.31 -41.24 9.13
CA MET A 215 10.94 -41.36 8.59
C MET A 215 10.90 -42.16 7.29
N THR A 216 9.86 -42.96 7.12
CA THR A 216 9.58 -43.70 5.89
C THR A 216 8.75 -42.87 4.90
N VAL A 217 8.68 -43.30 3.63
CA VAL A 217 7.85 -42.65 2.62
C VAL A 217 6.37 -42.64 3.05
N ASP A 218 5.87 -43.74 3.60
CA ASP A 218 4.49 -43.82 4.10
C ASP A 218 4.24 -42.85 5.25
N ASP A 219 5.19 -42.68 6.17
CA ASP A 219 5.07 -41.71 7.27
C ASP A 219 5.01 -40.27 6.75
N VAL A 220 5.83 -39.95 5.73
CA VAL A 220 5.84 -38.63 5.11
C VAL A 220 4.52 -38.40 4.36
N GLU A 221 4.00 -39.38 3.63
CA GLU A 221 2.70 -39.26 2.97
C GLU A 221 1.54 -39.16 3.95
N ALA A 222 1.59 -39.87 5.07
CA ALA A 222 0.61 -39.76 6.15
C ALA A 222 0.64 -38.35 6.77
N LEU A 223 1.83 -37.83 7.06
CA LEU A 223 2.00 -36.46 7.57
C LEU A 223 1.46 -35.43 6.57
N LEU A 224 1.72 -35.62 5.28
CA LEU A 224 1.20 -34.76 4.24
C LEU A 224 -0.33 -34.86 4.13
N LYS A 225 -0.94 -36.04 4.33
CA LYS A 225 -2.41 -36.16 4.33
C LYS A 225 -3.06 -35.53 5.57
N ASP A 226 -2.41 -35.63 6.73
CA ASP A 226 -2.91 -35.13 8.01
C ASP A 226 -2.81 -33.60 8.15
N THR A 227 -1.77 -33.01 7.55
CA THR A 227 -1.48 -31.58 7.69
C THR A 227 -1.80 -30.78 6.42
N GLU A 228 -2.27 -29.54 6.57
CA GLU A 228 -2.47 -28.59 5.47
C GLU A 228 -1.32 -27.56 5.31
N HIS A 229 -0.24 -27.72 6.08
CA HIS A 229 0.87 -26.77 6.09
C HIS A 229 1.62 -26.74 4.76
N LYS A 230 1.97 -25.53 4.28
CA LYS A 230 2.65 -25.34 2.98
C LYS A 230 4.13 -25.71 2.97
N GLY A 231 4.72 -25.93 4.15
CA GLY A 231 6.05 -26.46 4.30
C GLY A 231 6.27 -26.90 5.73
N ILE A 232 7.31 -27.72 5.91
CA ILE A 232 7.56 -28.47 7.11
C ILE A 232 9.05 -28.31 7.45
N PRO A 233 9.39 -27.96 8.69
CA PRO A 233 10.78 -27.92 9.12
C PRO A 233 11.35 -29.33 9.30
N VAL A 234 12.62 -29.49 8.96
CA VAL A 234 13.37 -30.73 9.12
C VAL A 234 14.31 -30.60 10.31
N VAL A 235 14.24 -31.56 11.24
CA VAL A 235 15.07 -31.65 12.43
C VAL A 235 15.93 -32.90 12.43
N VAL A 236 17.01 -32.92 13.21
CA VAL A 236 17.89 -34.08 13.35
C VAL A 236 17.10 -35.28 13.89
N SER A 237 16.42 -35.11 15.02
CA SER A 237 15.59 -36.16 15.62
C SER A 237 14.43 -35.56 16.42
N ARG A 238 13.41 -36.38 16.71
CA ARG A 238 12.25 -35.95 17.53
C ARG A 238 12.64 -35.59 18.96
N GLU A 239 13.70 -36.20 19.49
CA GLU A 239 14.18 -35.96 20.85
C GLU A 239 15.03 -34.69 20.95
N SER A 240 15.93 -34.48 19.99
CA SER A 240 16.87 -33.37 20.03
C SER A 240 16.29 -32.07 19.48
N GLN A 241 15.37 -32.18 18.51
CA GLN A 241 14.70 -31.09 17.80
C GLN A 241 15.67 -30.03 17.23
N TYR A 242 16.94 -30.37 16.99
CA TYR A 242 17.88 -29.46 16.33
C TYR A 242 17.45 -29.22 14.89
N LEU A 243 17.32 -27.95 14.50
CA LEU A 243 16.89 -27.56 13.17
C LEU A 243 17.99 -27.87 12.15
N VAL A 244 17.63 -28.58 11.08
CA VAL A 244 18.51 -28.87 9.93
C VAL A 244 18.16 -27.96 8.75
N GLY A 245 16.86 -27.78 8.50
CA GLY A 245 16.41 -26.97 7.37
C GLY A 245 14.89 -26.90 7.25
N PHE A 246 14.43 -26.46 6.09
CA PHE A 246 13.01 -26.30 5.79
C PHE A 246 12.68 -26.84 4.41
N VAL A 247 11.55 -27.54 4.26
CA VAL A 247 11.13 -28.08 2.97
C VAL A 247 9.69 -27.67 2.65
N LEU A 248 9.43 -27.31 1.39
CA LEU A 248 8.09 -26.97 0.93
C LEU A 248 7.30 -28.24 0.61
N ARG A 249 6.01 -28.24 0.96
CA ARG A 249 5.08 -29.33 0.69
C ARG A 249 5.00 -29.69 -0.79
N ARG A 250 4.97 -28.67 -1.66
CA ARG A 250 4.89 -28.87 -3.11
C ARG A 250 6.12 -29.64 -3.64
N ASP A 251 7.30 -29.35 -3.07
CA ASP A 251 8.57 -29.91 -3.53
C ASP A 251 8.70 -31.34 -3.00
N LEU A 252 8.20 -31.62 -1.79
CA LEU A 252 8.03 -32.98 -1.27
C LEU A 252 7.11 -33.84 -2.15
N ASN A 253 5.89 -33.37 -2.44
CA ASN A 253 4.94 -34.10 -3.28
C ASN A 253 5.54 -34.41 -4.66
N LEU A 254 6.14 -33.40 -5.30
CA LEU A 254 6.77 -33.56 -6.61
C LEU A 254 7.94 -34.55 -6.56
N ALA A 255 8.76 -34.50 -5.50
CA ALA A 255 9.90 -35.40 -5.36
C ALA A 255 9.47 -36.84 -5.12
N ILE A 256 8.45 -37.07 -4.29
CA ILE A 256 7.90 -38.40 -4.02
C ILE A 256 7.23 -38.97 -5.28
N ASP A 257 6.41 -38.19 -5.98
CA ASP A 257 5.76 -38.62 -7.22
C ASP A 257 6.77 -38.97 -8.32
N ASN A 258 7.82 -38.16 -8.47
CA ASN A 258 8.89 -38.44 -9.44
C ASN A 258 9.72 -39.67 -9.03
N ALA A 259 9.98 -39.85 -7.74
CA ALA A 259 10.70 -41.03 -7.25
C ALA A 259 9.90 -42.31 -7.51
N LYS A 260 8.58 -42.30 -7.26
CA LYS A 260 7.69 -43.44 -7.54
C LYS A 260 7.66 -43.83 -9.03
N ARG A 261 7.91 -42.89 -9.94
CA ARG A 261 7.96 -43.15 -11.39
C ARG A 261 9.34 -43.58 -11.89
N THR A 262 10.41 -43.16 -11.22
CA THR A 262 11.78 -43.27 -11.74
C THR A 262 12.57 -44.38 -11.06
N MET A 263 12.33 -44.64 -9.76
CA MET A 263 13.03 -45.69 -9.01
C MET A 263 12.22 -46.99 -9.02
N GLU A 264 12.78 -48.02 -9.67
CA GLU A 264 12.28 -49.39 -9.53
C GLU A 264 12.59 -49.93 -8.13
N GLY A 265 11.56 -50.37 -7.40
CA GLY A 265 11.70 -50.94 -6.06
C GLY A 265 11.50 -49.97 -4.89
N LEU A 266 11.11 -48.71 -5.14
CA LEU A 266 10.65 -47.81 -4.08
C LEU A 266 9.37 -48.37 -3.45
N ARG A 267 9.39 -48.60 -2.14
CA ARG A 267 8.24 -49.08 -1.37
C ARG A 267 7.88 -48.06 -0.29
N GLY A 268 6.70 -48.22 0.31
CA GLY A 268 6.23 -47.34 1.38
C GLY A 268 7.14 -47.33 2.62
N ASP A 269 7.81 -48.46 2.88
CA ASP A 269 8.79 -48.67 3.94
C ASP A 269 10.20 -48.16 3.60
N SER A 270 10.41 -47.58 2.41
CA SER A 270 11.67 -46.91 2.06
C SER A 270 11.93 -45.72 2.98
N LEU A 271 13.16 -45.60 3.49
CA LEU A 271 13.57 -44.47 4.32
C LEU A 271 13.75 -43.19 3.49
N VAL A 272 13.28 -42.06 4.02
CA VAL A 272 13.48 -40.73 3.46
C VAL A 272 14.66 -40.07 4.14
N LEU A 273 15.67 -39.70 3.37
CA LEU A 273 16.92 -39.13 3.86
C LEU A 273 17.12 -37.71 3.33
N PHE A 274 17.32 -36.77 4.24
CA PHE A 274 17.67 -35.38 3.90
C PHE A 274 19.18 -35.13 3.94
N VAL A 275 19.99 -36.19 4.00
CA VAL A 275 21.45 -36.12 4.08
C VAL A 275 22.06 -36.47 2.74
N SER A 276 23.16 -35.80 2.38
CA SER A 276 23.93 -36.13 1.17
C SER A 276 24.79 -37.38 1.33
N THR A 277 25.18 -37.73 2.56
CA THR A 277 25.95 -38.94 2.85
C THR A 277 25.02 -40.11 3.19
N PRO A 278 25.14 -41.24 2.49
CA PRO A 278 24.34 -42.42 2.79
C PRO A 278 24.74 -42.98 4.17
N PRO A 279 23.80 -43.18 5.10
CA PRO A 279 24.08 -43.95 6.30
C PRO A 279 24.41 -45.40 5.91
N ASN A 280 25.17 -46.11 6.76
CA ASN A 280 25.42 -47.54 6.59
C ASN A 280 24.11 -48.32 6.76
N LEU A 281 23.33 -48.39 5.69
CA LEU A 281 22.05 -49.08 5.64
C LEU A 281 22.27 -50.57 5.42
N ASN A 282 21.40 -51.38 6.01
CA ASN A 282 21.38 -52.82 5.76
C ASN A 282 21.09 -53.06 4.27
N PRO A 283 21.90 -53.88 3.57
CA PRO A 283 21.71 -54.15 2.13
C PRO A 283 20.42 -54.92 1.81
N ALA A 284 19.72 -55.42 2.82
CA ALA A 284 18.41 -56.07 2.69
C ALA A 284 17.21 -55.10 2.77
N ALA A 285 17.44 -53.84 3.12
CA ALA A 285 16.39 -52.82 3.21
C ALA A 285 16.00 -52.30 1.81
N PRO A 286 14.76 -51.82 1.63
CA PRO A 286 14.35 -51.16 0.39
C PRO A 286 15.23 -49.93 0.10
N PRO A 287 15.39 -49.53 -1.17
CA PRO A 287 16.23 -48.40 -1.54
C PRO A 287 15.74 -47.11 -0.87
N PRO A 288 16.61 -46.32 -0.23
CA PRO A 288 16.24 -45.07 0.42
C PRO A 288 16.01 -43.95 -0.60
N LEU A 289 15.14 -43.01 -0.25
CA LEU A 289 14.83 -41.81 -1.03
C LEU A 289 15.63 -40.61 -0.52
N TYR A 290 16.55 -40.11 -1.33
CA TYR A 290 17.37 -38.94 -1.00
C TYR A 290 16.68 -37.64 -1.41
N LEU A 291 16.31 -36.81 -0.44
CA LEU A 291 15.63 -35.53 -0.61
C LEU A 291 16.48 -34.32 -0.17
N ALA A 292 17.78 -34.50 0.04
CA ALA A 292 18.69 -33.40 0.43
C ALA A 292 18.66 -32.19 -0.52
N ARG A 293 18.36 -32.41 -1.82
CA ARG A 293 18.36 -31.35 -2.85
C ARG A 293 17.17 -30.38 -2.76
N ILE A 294 16.05 -30.81 -2.18
CA ILE A 294 14.86 -29.97 -2.01
C ILE A 294 14.83 -29.26 -0.65
N LEU A 295 15.80 -29.56 0.22
CA LEU A 295 15.93 -28.97 1.54
C LEU A 295 16.56 -27.58 1.44
N ASP A 296 15.88 -26.57 1.97
CA ASP A 296 16.48 -25.29 2.27
C ASP A 296 17.28 -25.40 3.57
N MET A 297 18.61 -25.34 3.46
CA MET A 297 19.55 -25.45 4.58
C MET A 297 19.72 -24.13 5.34
N ALA A 298 19.24 -23.01 4.80
CA ALA A 298 19.41 -21.69 5.41
C ALA A 298 18.07 -20.95 5.55
N PRO A 299 17.04 -21.56 6.18
CA PRO A 299 15.79 -20.86 6.44
C PRO A 299 16.05 -19.70 7.42
N ILE A 300 15.28 -18.63 7.29
CA ILE A 300 15.38 -17.50 8.20
C ILE A 300 14.87 -17.90 9.58
N THR A 301 15.77 -17.80 10.56
CA THR A 301 15.54 -18.16 11.96
C THR A 301 15.61 -16.93 12.84
N ILE A 302 14.83 -16.94 13.92
CA ILE A 302 14.86 -15.95 15.00
C ILE A 302 14.91 -16.66 16.34
N THR A 303 15.28 -15.93 17.39
CA THR A 303 15.25 -16.47 18.75
C THR A 303 13.88 -16.26 19.38
N ASP A 304 13.56 -17.05 20.40
CA ASP A 304 12.32 -16.92 21.18
C ASP A 304 12.19 -15.57 21.88
N GLN A 305 13.32 -14.94 22.20
CA GLN A 305 13.42 -13.63 22.86
C GLN A 305 13.43 -12.44 21.88
N THR A 306 13.29 -12.65 20.58
CA THR A 306 13.24 -11.55 19.61
C THR A 306 11.95 -10.73 19.83
N PRO A 307 12.04 -9.38 19.99
CA PRO A 307 10.86 -8.52 20.08
C PRO A 307 10.01 -8.58 18.81
N MET A 308 8.68 -8.55 18.97
CA MET A 308 7.75 -8.63 17.83
C MET A 308 7.91 -7.48 16.84
N GLU A 309 8.35 -6.30 17.27
CA GLU A 309 8.70 -5.19 16.38
C GLU A 309 9.73 -5.61 15.32
N THR A 310 10.82 -6.27 15.75
CA THR A 310 11.86 -6.76 14.85
C THR A 310 11.32 -7.85 13.93
N VAL A 311 10.50 -8.76 14.45
CA VAL A 311 9.86 -9.81 13.63
C VAL A 311 9.01 -9.18 12.53
N VAL A 312 8.13 -8.24 12.88
CA VAL A 312 7.28 -7.54 11.92
C VAL A 312 8.10 -6.82 10.85
N ASP A 313 9.18 -6.15 11.26
CA ASP A 313 10.10 -5.49 10.34
C ASP A 313 10.78 -6.45 9.38
N MET A 314 11.16 -7.65 9.82
CA MET A 314 11.67 -8.69 8.94
C MET A 314 10.60 -9.10 7.90
N PHE A 315 9.35 -9.32 8.31
CA PHE A 315 8.25 -9.63 7.38
C PHE A 315 7.97 -8.50 6.38
N ARG A 316 8.04 -7.23 6.82
CA ARG A 316 7.83 -6.04 5.97
C ARG A 316 8.98 -5.83 4.98
N LYS A 317 10.22 -5.80 5.47
CA LYS A 317 11.41 -5.38 4.72
C LYS A 317 11.97 -6.50 3.85
N LEU A 318 11.99 -7.74 4.34
CA LEU A 318 12.50 -8.90 3.61
C LEU A 318 11.41 -9.64 2.82
N GLY A 319 10.14 -9.32 3.04
CA GLY A 319 9.01 -9.96 2.34
C GLY A 319 8.83 -11.43 2.71
N LEU A 320 9.11 -11.78 3.98
CA LEU A 320 9.10 -13.17 4.43
C LEU A 320 7.70 -13.78 4.37
N ARG A 321 7.64 -15.08 4.05
CA ARG A 321 6.41 -15.86 4.14
C ARG A 321 6.23 -16.46 5.53
N GLN A 322 7.35 -16.85 6.13
CA GLN A 322 7.45 -17.46 7.45
C GLN A 322 8.89 -17.32 7.99
N THR A 323 9.04 -17.48 9.30
CA THR A 323 10.32 -17.55 10.01
C THR A 323 10.26 -18.65 11.05
N LEU A 324 11.38 -19.34 11.28
CA LEU A 324 11.47 -20.39 12.28
C LEU A 324 11.94 -19.80 13.61
N VAL A 325 11.29 -20.17 14.71
CA VAL A 325 11.68 -19.75 16.06
C VAL A 325 12.51 -20.86 16.70
N THR A 326 13.69 -20.49 17.16
CA THR A 326 14.65 -21.42 17.73
C THR A 326 15.16 -20.96 19.08
N HIS A 327 15.53 -21.90 19.94
CA HIS A 327 16.23 -21.62 21.19
C HIS A 327 17.44 -22.55 21.29
N ASN A 328 18.65 -21.98 21.29
CA ASN A 328 19.91 -22.73 21.26
C ASN A 328 19.97 -23.79 20.13
N GLY A 329 19.47 -23.44 18.94
CA GLY A 329 19.44 -24.31 17.76
C GLY A 329 18.30 -25.34 17.75
N ARG A 330 17.53 -25.47 18.84
CA ARG A 330 16.32 -26.30 18.88
C ARG A 330 15.14 -25.55 18.30
N LEU A 331 14.38 -26.22 17.46
CA LEU A 331 13.17 -25.68 16.86
C LEU A 331 12.03 -25.66 17.89
N LEU A 332 11.46 -24.48 18.13
CA LEU A 332 10.31 -24.31 19.02
C LEU A 332 9.01 -24.13 18.27
N GLY A 333 9.05 -23.39 17.16
CA GLY A 333 7.84 -23.06 16.41
C GLY A 333 8.14 -22.33 15.11
N VAL A 334 7.08 -21.93 14.44
CA VAL A 334 7.08 -21.20 13.18
C VAL A 334 6.17 -19.99 13.34
N ILE A 335 6.61 -18.84 12.84
CA ILE A 335 5.77 -17.65 12.69
C ILE A 335 5.51 -17.50 11.21
N THR A 336 4.23 -17.41 10.82
CA THR A 336 3.84 -17.09 9.45
C THR A 336 3.34 -15.65 9.34
N LYS A 337 3.25 -15.13 8.11
CA LYS A 337 2.65 -13.80 7.87
C LYS A 337 1.21 -13.70 8.42
N LYS A 338 0.47 -14.82 8.44
CA LYS A 338 -0.90 -14.84 9.00
C LYS A 338 -0.89 -14.65 10.51
N ASP A 339 0.05 -15.26 11.21
CA ASP A 339 0.15 -15.17 12.67
C ASP A 339 0.50 -13.76 13.11
N VAL A 340 1.44 -13.12 12.38
CA VAL A 340 1.78 -11.71 12.58
C VAL A 340 0.56 -10.81 12.39
N LEU A 341 -0.22 -11.02 11.31
CA LEU A 341 -1.42 -10.22 11.05
C LEU A 341 -2.54 -10.47 12.08
N HIS A 342 -2.70 -11.71 12.53
CA HIS A 342 -3.66 -12.04 13.57
C HIS A 342 -3.28 -11.37 14.89
N TYR A 343 -2.00 -11.42 15.24
CA TYR A 343 -1.46 -10.75 16.42
C TYR A 343 -1.69 -9.23 16.36
N ILE A 344 -1.40 -8.59 15.23
CA ILE A 344 -1.67 -7.15 15.04
C ILE A 344 -3.17 -6.84 15.19
N LYS A 345 -4.06 -7.64 14.59
CA LYS A 345 -5.51 -7.46 14.75
C LYS A 345 -5.97 -7.64 16.20
N GLN A 346 -5.39 -8.60 16.92
CA GLN A 346 -5.71 -8.83 18.32
C GLN A 346 -5.33 -7.63 19.17
N ILE A 347 -4.11 -7.09 19.00
CA ILE A 347 -3.68 -5.88 19.69
C ILE A 347 -4.61 -4.69 19.39
N ILE A 348 -4.95 -4.45 18.12
CA ILE A 348 -5.83 -3.34 17.73
C ILE A 348 -7.24 -3.49 18.35
N ASN A 349 -7.72 -4.71 18.54
CA ASN A 349 -9.01 -4.97 19.18
C ASN A 349 -8.95 -4.86 20.71
N GLU A 350 -7.83 -5.23 21.33
CA GLU A 350 -7.61 -5.12 22.78
C GLU A 350 -7.37 -3.67 23.19
N ASP A 351 -6.62 -2.91 22.40
CA ASP A 351 -6.39 -1.47 22.54
C ASP A 351 -6.90 -0.72 21.30
N PRO A 352 -8.22 -0.47 21.18
CA PRO A 352 -8.70 0.42 20.12
C PRO A 352 -8.00 1.78 20.30
N PRO A 353 -7.48 2.41 19.24
CA PRO A 353 -6.75 3.68 19.31
C PRO A 353 -7.65 4.90 19.60
N THR A 354 -8.56 4.77 20.57
CA THR A 354 -9.54 5.75 21.04
C THR A 354 -9.86 5.59 22.53
N ALA A 355 -8.87 5.31 23.38
CA ALA A 355 -9.04 5.39 24.82
C ALA A 355 -7.95 6.20 25.55
N THR A 356 -7.29 7.15 24.89
CA THR A 356 -6.66 8.31 25.55
C THR A 356 -6.16 9.33 24.52
N PHE A 357 -6.94 10.36 24.26
CA PHE A 357 -6.42 11.72 24.06
C PHE A 357 -7.44 12.69 24.67
N ASN A 358 -7.08 13.19 25.85
CA ASN A 358 -7.47 14.52 26.33
C ASN A 358 -6.81 15.59 25.45
#